data_AF-A0A0G1QDX2-F1
#
_entry.id   AF-A0A0G1QDX2-F1
#
_cell.length_a   1.000
_cell.length_b   1.000
_cell.length_c   1.000
_cell.angle_alpha   90.00
_cell.angle_beta   90.00
_cell.angle_gamma   90.00
#
_symmetry.space_group_name_H-M   'P 1'
#
loop_
_entity.id
_entity.type
_entity.pdbx_description
1 polymer ?
#
loop_
_entity_poly.entity_id
_entity_poly.type
_entity_poly.pdbx_seq_one_letter_code
_entity_poly.pdbx_strand_id
1 'polypeptide(L)'
;DAEVTGGASDTETGSAIVGYYVYFGSDSDADPETAGTLITPSSFTASSLVTGSTYYLRIKSKDDAGNVSGTAWQPFIYKYDNEAPNVPTGLAADPSGYTAVNDFDFSWESATDSASGGIEYCYKTATASGTLASDQCTSGVSVTGITGYQTGTNTFYVRSRDTAGNYSSYTTGSFYYNNGAPSAPTSLTVTPETNTVNSFEFEWEAPVAYYGSLVNLQYYYSVNALPTESSVTRAYSNSLGASAYATLPGENTLYVVVMDEAGNVDYDNYASVTFTANTTAPGIPLNADIADVSVKHQLRAFHMWIQG
;
A
#
# COMPACT_ATOMS: atom_id res chain seq x y z
N ASP A 1 21.04 60.25 6.79
CA ASP A 1 21.35 60.20 8.23
C ASP A 1 20.83 58.88 8.77
N ALA A 2 21.74 57.97 9.15
CA ALA A 2 21.40 56.61 9.54
C ALA A 2 20.77 56.52 10.95
N GLU A 3 20.85 57.61 11.72
CA GLU A 3 20.24 57.78 13.05
C GLU A 3 18.70 57.73 13.03
N VAL A 4 18.05 58.05 11.89
CA VAL A 4 16.59 58.22 11.81
C VAL A 4 15.84 56.89 11.58
N THR A 5 16.55 55.79 11.34
CA THR A 5 15.95 54.49 10.99
C THR A 5 16.58 53.33 11.77
N GLY A 6 16.36 53.30 13.09
CA GLY A 6 16.60 52.12 13.94
C GLY A 6 18.04 51.58 13.93
N GLY A 7 19.02 52.43 13.65
CA GLY A 7 20.44 52.12 13.61
C GLY A 7 21.12 52.14 14.98
N ALA A 8 22.43 51.87 15.00
CA ALA A 8 23.24 51.99 16.21
C ALA A 8 23.21 53.43 16.73
N SER A 9 22.96 53.62 18.03
CA SER A 9 22.94 54.95 18.66
C SER A 9 24.36 55.37 19.05
N ASP A 10 24.79 56.54 18.61
CA ASP A 10 25.99 57.18 19.14
C ASP A 10 25.73 57.77 20.55
N THR A 11 26.79 57.97 21.33
CA THR A 11 26.73 58.55 22.68
C THR A 11 26.33 60.04 22.64
N GLU A 12 25.90 60.61 23.76
CA GLU A 12 25.46 62.03 23.88
C GLU A 12 26.51 63.07 23.43
N THR A 13 27.78 62.66 23.26
CA THR A 13 28.91 63.46 22.77
C THR A 13 29.44 63.01 21.41
N GLY A 14 28.72 62.12 20.73
CA GLY A 14 29.13 61.43 19.51
C GLY A 14 28.97 62.26 18.22
N SER A 15 29.63 61.82 17.15
CA SER A 15 29.64 62.52 15.85
C SER A 15 28.54 62.07 14.87
N ALA A 16 27.60 61.21 15.29
CA ALA A 16 26.59 60.56 14.44
C ALA A 16 27.18 59.51 13.47
N ILE A 17 26.38 58.52 13.11
CA ILE A 17 26.80 57.38 12.28
C ILE A 17 26.79 57.73 10.78
N VAL A 18 27.97 57.64 10.15
CA VAL A 18 28.14 57.83 8.69
C VAL A 18 27.66 56.61 7.89
N GLY A 19 27.78 55.41 8.46
CA GLY A 19 27.34 54.17 7.82
C GLY A 19 27.85 52.90 8.50
N TYR A 20 27.71 51.79 7.79
CA TYR A 20 28.03 50.44 8.27
C TYR A 20 28.93 49.73 7.25
N TYR A 21 30.07 49.22 7.71
CA TYR A 21 30.82 48.23 6.95
C TYR A 21 30.10 46.90 7.07
N VAL A 22 29.58 46.40 5.96
CA VAL A 22 28.84 45.13 5.90
C VAL A 22 29.64 44.11 5.11
N TYR A 23 29.91 42.97 5.75
CA TYR A 23 30.44 41.77 5.13
C TYR A 23 29.38 40.68 5.14
N PHE A 24 29.15 40.07 3.98
CA PHE A 24 28.32 38.88 3.84
C PHE A 24 29.04 37.88 2.93
N GLY A 25 29.76 36.95 3.55
CA GLY A 25 30.63 36.00 2.85
C GLY A 25 30.88 34.75 3.69
N SER A 26 31.69 33.84 3.16
CA SER A 26 31.90 32.51 3.75
C SER A 26 32.96 32.45 4.84
N ASP A 27 33.72 33.52 5.05
CA ASP A 27 34.73 33.60 6.11
C ASP A 27 34.09 34.09 7.40
N SER A 28 34.04 33.23 8.41
CA SER A 28 33.45 33.52 9.71
C SER A 28 34.24 34.55 10.50
N ASP A 29 35.50 34.83 10.15
CA ASP A 29 36.39 35.72 10.91
C ASP A 29 36.73 37.01 10.16
N ALA A 30 36.17 37.19 8.96
CA ALA A 30 36.40 38.38 8.14
C ALA A 30 36.14 39.67 8.92
N ASP A 31 37.06 40.63 8.77
CA ASP A 31 36.88 41.99 9.27
C ASP A 31 36.07 42.81 8.26
N PRO A 32 34.84 43.26 8.60
CA PRO A 32 34.01 44.03 7.68
C PRO A 32 34.66 45.31 7.16
N GLU A 33 35.59 45.91 7.92
CA GLU A 33 36.27 47.14 7.49
C GLU A 33 37.17 46.91 6.27
N THR A 34 37.74 45.71 6.13
CA THR A 34 38.68 45.38 5.04
C THR A 34 38.08 44.47 3.98
N ALA A 35 37.21 43.54 4.39
CA ALA A 35 36.59 42.55 3.50
C ALA A 35 35.16 42.92 3.08
N GLY A 36 34.52 43.86 3.80
CA GLY A 36 33.15 44.30 3.55
C GLY A 36 33.06 45.53 2.66
N THR A 37 31.86 46.11 2.59
CA THR A 37 31.57 47.35 1.86
C THR A 37 30.89 48.33 2.80
N LEU A 38 31.31 49.60 2.76
CA LEU A 38 30.64 50.66 3.52
C LEU A 38 29.31 51.01 2.84
N ILE A 39 28.21 50.82 3.56
CA ILE A 39 26.87 51.21 3.12
C ILE A 39 26.31 52.29 4.05
N THR A 40 25.47 53.16 3.51
CA THR A 40 24.76 54.20 4.26
C THR A 40 23.28 53.87 4.53
N PRO A 41 22.58 53.07 3.71
CA PRO A 41 21.26 52.55 4.08
C PRO A 41 21.35 51.54 5.22
N SER A 42 20.26 51.37 5.98
CA SER A 42 20.10 50.33 7.00
C SER A 42 19.68 48.96 6.43
N SER A 43 19.73 48.79 5.11
CA SER A 43 19.36 47.55 4.43
C SER A 43 20.49 47.09 3.50
N PHE A 44 20.77 45.79 3.51
CA PHE A 44 21.74 45.13 2.64
C PHE A 44 21.08 43.97 1.89
N THR A 45 21.36 43.87 0.59
CA THR A 45 20.88 42.76 -0.26
C THR A 45 22.09 41.98 -0.77
N ALA A 46 22.19 40.71 -0.40
CA ALA A 46 23.23 39.82 -0.90
C ALA A 46 22.95 39.38 -2.35
N SER A 47 24.01 39.09 -3.11
CA SER A 47 23.94 38.57 -4.48
C SER A 47 25.00 37.49 -4.70
N SER A 48 24.83 36.68 -5.75
CA SER A 48 25.83 35.67 -6.18
C SER A 48 26.12 34.60 -5.12
N LEU A 49 25.08 34.12 -4.43
CA LEU A 49 25.21 33.04 -3.46
C LEU A 49 25.43 31.69 -4.15
N VAL A 50 26.26 30.85 -3.56
CA VAL A 50 26.63 29.52 -4.05
C VAL A 50 25.98 28.48 -3.16
N THR A 51 25.20 27.58 -3.75
CA THR A 51 24.51 26.49 -3.05
C THR A 51 25.48 25.67 -2.19
N GLY A 52 25.03 25.27 -1.01
CA GLY A 52 25.83 24.52 -0.03
C GLY A 52 26.77 25.38 0.81
N SER A 53 26.93 26.67 0.47
CA SER A 53 27.80 27.57 1.23
C SER A 53 27.11 28.15 2.46
N THR A 54 27.90 28.38 3.51
CA THR A 54 27.48 29.09 4.72
C THR A 54 28.02 30.51 4.67
N TYR A 55 27.15 31.49 4.85
CA TYR A 55 27.44 32.91 4.82
C TYR A 55 27.26 33.52 6.21
N TYR A 56 28.15 34.43 6.56
CA TYR A 56 28.17 35.13 7.84
C TYR A 56 27.91 36.61 7.57
N LEU A 57 26.82 37.15 8.12
CA LEU A 57 26.59 38.59 8.13
C LEU A 57 27.40 39.19 9.28
N ARG A 58 28.37 40.04 8.96
CA ARG A 58 29.25 40.71 9.92
C ARG A 58 29.24 42.20 9.66
N ILE A 59 29.07 42.99 10.71
CA ILE A 59 28.84 44.44 10.61
C ILE A 59 29.74 45.19 11.58
N LYS A 60 30.34 46.30 11.12
CA LYS A 60 30.98 47.33 11.95
C LYS A 60 30.35 48.69 11.64
N SER A 61 30.14 49.54 12.64
CA SER A 61 29.67 50.91 12.42
C SER A 61 30.85 51.86 12.20
N LYS A 62 30.59 52.95 11.47
CA LYS A 62 31.51 54.07 11.28
C LYS A 62 30.81 55.38 11.64
N ASP A 63 31.48 56.27 12.36
CA ASP A 63 30.96 57.61 12.68
C ASP A 63 31.50 58.70 11.73
N ASP A 64 30.95 59.92 11.81
CA ASP A 64 31.42 61.07 11.00
C ASP A 64 32.82 61.56 11.40
N ALA A 65 33.32 61.18 12.58
CA ALA A 65 34.71 61.42 13.00
C ALA A 65 35.70 60.40 12.38
N GLY A 66 35.19 59.40 11.66
CA GLY A 66 35.96 58.35 11.01
C GLY A 66 36.34 57.18 11.91
N ASN A 67 35.83 57.12 13.15
CA ASN A 67 36.04 55.99 14.04
C ASN A 67 35.20 54.79 13.58
N VAL A 68 35.77 53.60 13.70
CA VAL A 68 35.11 52.33 13.38
C VAL A 68 34.98 51.49 14.66
N SER A 69 33.84 50.80 14.84
CA SER A 69 33.64 49.92 15.98
C SER A 69 34.70 48.82 16.06
N GLY A 70 35.31 48.62 17.24
CA GLY A 70 36.43 47.70 17.43
C GLY A 70 36.10 46.21 17.23
N THR A 71 34.85 45.79 17.49
CA THR A 71 34.39 44.41 17.30
C THR A 71 33.36 44.33 16.19
N ALA A 72 33.46 43.31 15.34
CA ALA A 72 32.41 43.00 14.36
C ALA A 72 31.23 42.33 15.08
N TRP A 73 30.02 42.80 14.82
CA TRP A 73 28.78 42.15 15.26
C TRP A 73 28.36 41.12 14.20
N GLN A 74 28.05 39.89 14.63
CA GLN A 74 27.55 38.81 13.77
C GLN A 74 26.10 38.47 14.12
N PRO A 75 25.11 39.16 13.55
CA PRO A 75 23.71 38.92 13.85
C PRO A 75 23.14 37.63 13.24
N PHE A 76 23.73 37.13 12.15
CA PHE A 76 23.07 36.15 11.30
C PHE A 76 24.06 35.24 10.57
N ILE A 77 23.74 33.94 10.54
CA ILE A 77 24.42 32.93 9.73
C ILE A 77 23.38 32.36 8.76
N TYR A 78 23.72 32.30 7.49
CA TYR A 78 22.83 31.83 6.43
C TYR A 78 23.45 30.67 5.69
N LYS A 79 22.79 29.51 5.70
CA LYS A 79 23.15 28.41 4.81
C LYS A 79 22.29 28.52 3.56
N TYR A 80 22.91 28.80 2.42
CA TYR A 80 22.19 28.93 1.16
C TYR A 80 22.08 27.58 0.47
N ASP A 81 20.87 27.20 0.12
CA ASP A 81 20.58 26.00 -0.64
C ASP A 81 19.40 26.20 -1.58
N ASN A 82 19.62 25.95 -2.85
CA ASN A 82 18.63 26.05 -3.92
C ASN A 82 18.62 24.78 -4.79
N GLU A 83 19.22 23.69 -4.32
CA GLU A 83 19.18 22.39 -4.98
C GLU A 83 18.22 21.47 -4.22
N ALA A 84 17.31 20.83 -4.94
CA ALA A 84 16.43 19.83 -4.33
C ALA A 84 17.21 18.54 -4.02
N PRO A 85 16.79 17.76 -3.01
CA PRO A 85 17.28 16.40 -2.83
C PRO A 85 16.99 15.53 -4.06
N ASN A 86 17.69 14.41 -4.16
CA ASN A 86 17.32 13.42 -5.17
C ASN A 86 15.91 12.83 -4.90
N VAL A 87 15.31 12.34 -5.97
CA VAL A 87 13.98 11.74 -5.95
C VAL A 87 14.02 10.41 -5.17
N PRO A 88 13.07 10.14 -4.24
CA PRO A 88 13.01 8.86 -3.53
C PRO A 88 12.91 7.68 -4.51
N THR A 89 13.68 6.61 -4.28
CA THR A 89 13.64 5.40 -5.13
C THR A 89 13.11 4.20 -4.34
N GLY A 90 12.93 3.04 -4.98
CA GLY A 90 12.49 1.82 -4.29
C GLY A 90 11.10 1.90 -3.66
N LEU A 91 10.20 2.75 -4.18
CA LEU A 91 8.83 2.86 -3.70
C LEU A 91 8.11 1.51 -3.87
N ALA A 92 7.64 0.95 -2.75
CA ALA A 92 6.87 -0.29 -2.71
C ALA A 92 5.60 -0.09 -1.88
N ALA A 93 4.54 -0.78 -2.28
CA ALA A 93 3.28 -0.89 -1.55
C ALA A 93 3.15 -2.29 -0.94
N ASP A 94 2.63 -2.38 0.28
CA ASP A 94 2.25 -3.62 0.94
C ASP A 94 0.78 -3.51 1.42
N PRO A 95 -0.14 -4.36 0.93
CA PRO A 95 0.07 -5.40 -0.06
C PRO A 95 0.39 -4.86 -1.47
N SER A 96 1.16 -5.64 -2.23
CA SER A 96 1.58 -5.29 -3.60
C SER A 96 0.53 -5.60 -4.67
N GLY A 97 -0.47 -6.42 -4.35
CA GLY A 97 -1.55 -6.85 -5.25
C GLY A 97 -2.92 -6.34 -4.82
N TYR A 98 -3.97 -6.88 -5.45
CA TYR A 98 -5.35 -6.60 -5.07
C TYR A 98 -5.66 -7.16 -3.68
N THR A 99 -6.35 -6.37 -2.86
CA THR A 99 -6.82 -6.78 -1.53
C THR A 99 -8.22 -6.23 -1.25
N ALA A 100 -9.01 -6.99 -0.48
CA ALA A 100 -10.28 -6.54 0.07
C ALA A 100 -10.11 -5.72 1.37
N VAL A 101 -8.93 -5.77 1.99
CA VAL A 101 -8.61 -4.96 3.17
C VAL A 101 -8.10 -3.61 2.70
N ASN A 102 -8.84 -2.54 3.02
CA ASN A 102 -8.47 -1.18 2.63
C ASN A 102 -7.42 -0.56 3.57
N ASP A 103 -6.24 -1.17 3.62
CA ASP A 103 -5.15 -0.76 4.49
C ASP A 103 -3.82 -1.08 3.78
N PHE A 104 -3.03 -0.04 3.52
CA PHE A 104 -1.80 -0.15 2.74
C PHE A 104 -0.65 0.58 3.44
N ASP A 105 0.50 -0.09 3.45
CA ASP A 105 1.77 0.46 3.89
C ASP A 105 2.65 0.76 2.69
N PHE A 106 3.46 1.82 2.80
CA PHE A 106 4.40 2.22 1.77
C PHE A 106 5.79 2.40 2.36
N SER A 107 6.80 1.97 1.61
CA SER A 107 8.21 2.17 1.93
C SER A 107 8.97 2.67 0.71
N TRP A 108 10.04 3.41 0.94
CA TRP A 108 10.97 3.88 -0.10
C TRP A 108 12.40 3.92 0.45
N GLU A 109 13.37 4.14 -0.43
CA GLU A 109 14.76 4.31 -0.07
C GLU A 109 15.07 5.76 0.34
N SER A 110 16.07 5.91 1.20
CA SER A 110 16.52 7.23 1.65
C SER A 110 17.04 8.05 0.48
N ALA A 111 16.45 9.23 0.29
CA ALA A 111 17.03 10.30 -0.52
C ALA A 111 18.34 10.84 0.10
N THR A 112 19.14 11.50 -0.72
CA THR A 112 20.38 12.18 -0.40
C THR A 112 20.34 13.61 -0.89
N ASP A 113 20.96 14.51 -0.14
CA ASP A 113 21.13 15.91 -0.46
C ASP A 113 22.57 16.31 -0.08
N SER A 114 23.28 16.93 -1.01
CA SER A 114 24.67 17.37 -0.81
C SER A 114 24.77 18.76 -0.20
N ALA A 115 23.73 19.57 -0.32
CA ALA A 115 23.76 20.98 0.06
C ALA A 115 23.15 21.22 1.45
N SER A 116 22.06 20.54 1.81
CA SER A 116 21.49 20.57 3.17
C SER A 116 21.72 19.26 3.94
N GLY A 117 21.55 19.34 5.26
CA GLY A 117 21.80 18.21 6.18
C GLY A 117 20.55 17.43 6.59
N GLY A 118 19.35 17.80 6.12
CA GLY A 118 18.10 17.19 6.57
C GLY A 118 17.12 17.00 5.43
N ILE A 119 16.48 15.83 5.42
CA ILE A 119 15.52 15.43 4.40
C ILE A 119 14.23 14.99 5.09
N GLU A 120 13.11 15.52 4.62
CA GLU A 120 11.77 15.03 4.89
C GLU A 120 11.17 14.44 3.61
N TYR A 121 10.18 13.57 3.76
CA TYR A 121 9.44 12.97 2.67
C TYR A 121 7.99 13.42 2.75
N CYS A 122 7.52 14.05 1.69
CA CYS A 122 6.15 14.50 1.58
C CYS A 122 5.38 13.59 0.61
N TYR A 123 4.24 13.09 1.07
CA TYR A 123 3.45 12.07 0.39
C TYR A 123 1.97 12.41 0.36
N LYS A 124 1.27 11.85 -0.62
CA LYS A 124 -0.18 12.01 -0.81
C LYS A 124 -0.73 10.92 -1.74
N THR A 125 -2.03 10.94 -1.97
CA THR A 125 -2.69 10.14 -3.00
C THR A 125 -3.33 11.04 -4.06
N ALA A 126 -3.91 10.45 -5.11
CA ALA A 126 -4.65 11.22 -6.13
C ALA A 126 -6.08 11.59 -5.69
N THR A 127 -6.47 11.35 -4.44
CA THR A 127 -7.80 11.73 -3.94
C THR A 127 -8.04 13.24 -4.09
N ALA A 128 -9.26 13.62 -4.45
CA ALA A 128 -9.64 15.03 -4.62
C ALA A 128 -9.97 15.73 -3.29
N SER A 129 -10.10 14.99 -2.19
CA SER A 129 -10.50 15.54 -0.88
C SER A 129 -9.93 14.75 0.29
N GLY A 130 -9.96 15.35 1.48
CA GLY A 130 -9.41 14.77 2.70
C GLY A 130 -7.91 15.03 2.87
N THR A 131 -7.34 14.48 3.94
CA THR A 131 -5.95 14.74 4.35
C THR A 131 -4.94 14.38 3.26
N LEU A 132 -5.13 13.23 2.61
CA LEU A 132 -4.22 12.73 1.56
C LEU A 132 -4.44 13.36 0.18
N ALA A 133 -5.29 14.38 0.04
CA ALA A 133 -5.37 15.21 -1.18
C ALA A 133 -4.21 16.23 -1.25
N SER A 134 -3.59 16.50 -0.11
CA SER A 134 -2.45 17.40 0.07
C SER A 134 -1.29 16.66 0.70
N ASP A 135 -0.07 17.15 0.46
CA ASP A 135 1.15 16.57 1.00
C ASP A 135 1.11 16.50 2.54
N GLN A 136 1.34 15.30 3.06
CA GLN A 136 1.71 15.02 4.44
C GLN A 136 3.21 14.75 4.48
N CYS A 137 3.93 15.21 5.49
CA CYS A 137 5.38 15.01 5.54
C CYS A 137 5.80 14.15 6.75
N THR A 138 6.86 13.38 6.57
CA THR A 138 7.46 12.51 7.59
C THR A 138 8.98 12.52 7.43
N SER A 139 9.71 12.31 8.53
CA SER A 139 11.16 12.08 8.48
C SER A 139 11.52 10.60 8.23
N GLY A 140 10.53 9.70 8.29
CA GLY A 140 10.72 8.27 8.06
C GLY A 140 10.67 7.91 6.59
N VAL A 141 11.21 6.74 6.25
CA VAL A 141 11.19 6.18 4.88
C VAL A 141 10.02 5.23 4.63
N SER A 142 9.01 5.29 5.49
CA SER A 142 7.78 4.52 5.36
C SER A 142 6.61 5.24 6.00
N VAL A 143 5.41 4.90 5.55
CA VAL A 143 4.12 5.31 6.11
C VAL A 143 3.18 4.12 6.10
N THR A 144 2.26 4.09 7.05
CA THR A 144 1.29 3.00 7.22
C THR A 144 -0.13 3.55 7.24
N GLY A 145 -1.13 2.69 7.06
CA GLY A 145 -2.53 3.11 7.22
C GLY A 145 -3.07 3.94 6.05
N ILE A 146 -2.50 3.79 4.86
CA ILE A 146 -2.97 4.50 3.66
C ILE A 146 -4.17 3.75 3.08
N THR A 147 -5.28 4.46 2.89
CA THR A 147 -6.50 3.87 2.31
C THR A 147 -6.63 4.21 0.83
N GLY A 148 -7.07 3.23 0.03
CA GLY A 148 -7.54 3.44 -1.35
C GLY A 148 -8.76 4.34 -1.40
N TYR A 149 -8.72 5.33 -2.30
CA TYR A 149 -9.79 6.30 -2.51
C TYR A 149 -10.82 5.82 -3.55
N GLN A 150 -10.54 4.74 -4.26
CA GLN A 150 -11.47 4.08 -5.18
C GLN A 150 -11.20 2.58 -5.29
N THR A 151 -12.21 1.82 -5.73
CA THR A 151 -12.02 0.43 -6.16
C THR A 151 -11.21 0.36 -7.46
N GLY A 152 -10.33 -0.63 -7.57
CA GLY A 152 -9.38 -0.77 -8.67
C GLY A 152 -8.03 -0.15 -8.34
N THR A 153 -7.43 0.46 -9.35
CA THR A 153 -6.11 1.07 -9.26
C THR A 153 -6.16 2.43 -8.57
N ASN A 154 -5.29 2.63 -7.58
CA ASN A 154 -5.06 3.90 -6.90
C ASN A 154 -3.60 4.34 -7.11
N THR A 155 -3.31 5.62 -6.90
CA THR A 155 -1.94 6.17 -7.03
C THR A 155 -1.47 6.83 -5.75
N PHE A 156 -0.27 6.45 -5.30
CA PHE A 156 0.48 7.05 -4.21
C PHE A 156 1.64 7.87 -4.76
N TYR A 157 1.90 9.02 -4.15
CA TYR A 157 2.97 9.93 -4.52
C TYR A 157 3.86 10.15 -3.31
N VAL A 158 5.18 10.17 -3.52
CA VAL A 158 6.16 10.61 -2.52
C VAL A 158 7.26 11.44 -3.18
N ARG A 159 7.71 12.49 -2.52
CA ARG A 159 8.86 13.31 -2.92
C ARG A 159 9.69 13.67 -1.70
N SER A 160 10.96 13.95 -1.89
CA SER A 160 11.84 14.46 -0.84
C SER A 160 11.78 15.98 -0.78
N ARG A 161 12.05 16.52 0.40
CA ARG A 161 12.13 17.94 0.71
C ARG A 161 13.33 18.17 1.61
N ASP A 162 14.15 19.16 1.30
CA ASP A 162 15.25 19.54 2.17
C ASP A 162 14.84 20.55 3.26
N THR A 163 15.79 20.88 4.14
CA THR A 163 15.60 21.91 5.18
C THR A 163 15.45 23.34 4.65
N ALA A 164 15.91 23.61 3.42
CA ALA A 164 15.75 24.91 2.75
C ALA A 164 14.38 25.07 2.07
N GLY A 165 13.60 23.99 1.97
CA GLY A 165 12.28 23.96 1.34
C GLY A 165 12.30 23.62 -0.15
N ASN A 166 13.42 23.15 -0.71
CA ASN A 166 13.48 22.63 -2.07
C ASN A 166 12.87 21.23 -2.12
N TYR A 167 12.09 20.96 -3.17
CA TYR A 167 11.38 19.70 -3.36
C TYR A 167 11.89 18.96 -4.59
N SER A 168 12.05 17.64 -4.48
CA SER A 168 12.24 16.79 -5.65
C SER A 168 10.94 16.69 -6.48
N SER A 169 11.04 16.12 -7.67
CA SER A 169 9.87 15.56 -8.36
C SER A 169 9.30 14.37 -7.57
N TYR A 170 8.04 14.02 -7.85
CA TYR A 170 7.41 12.85 -7.25
C TYR A 170 7.90 11.54 -7.85
N THR A 171 8.03 10.54 -6.99
CA THR A 171 7.93 9.12 -7.33
C THR A 171 6.49 8.66 -7.15
N THR A 172 6.00 7.84 -8.07
CA THR A 172 4.61 7.35 -8.07
C THR A 172 4.57 5.84 -7.98
N GLY A 173 3.68 5.32 -7.14
CA GLY A 173 3.39 3.88 -7.01
C GLY A 173 1.91 3.62 -7.20
N SER A 174 1.57 2.44 -7.74
CA SER A 174 0.17 1.98 -7.82
C SER A 174 -0.13 1.03 -6.67
N PHE A 175 -1.37 1.04 -6.20
CA PHE A 175 -1.88 0.10 -5.21
C PHE A 175 -3.34 -0.23 -5.51
N TYR A 176 -3.82 -1.40 -5.08
CA TYR A 176 -5.01 -2.01 -5.65
C TYR A 176 -6.00 -2.44 -4.58
N TYR A 177 -7.13 -1.76 -4.49
CA TYR A 177 -8.18 -2.05 -3.53
C TYR A 177 -9.42 -2.59 -4.25
N ASN A 178 -9.96 -3.72 -3.80
CA ASN A 178 -11.25 -4.21 -4.29
C ASN A 178 -12.00 -4.97 -3.21
N ASN A 179 -13.23 -4.52 -2.90
CA ASN A 179 -14.15 -5.21 -1.99
C ASN A 179 -15.42 -5.70 -2.72
N GLY A 180 -15.40 -5.77 -4.06
CA GLY A 180 -16.50 -6.25 -4.88
C GLY A 180 -16.17 -7.60 -5.50
N ALA A 181 -17.04 -8.60 -5.32
CA ALA A 181 -16.90 -9.88 -5.98
C ALA A 181 -17.08 -9.76 -7.51
N PRO A 182 -16.50 -10.68 -8.30
CA PRO A 182 -16.76 -10.76 -9.73
C PRO A 182 -18.24 -11.04 -10.07
N SER A 183 -18.59 -10.87 -11.34
CA SER A 183 -19.80 -11.49 -11.90
C SER A 183 -19.68 -13.02 -11.87
N ALA A 184 -20.79 -13.76 -12.02
CA ALA A 184 -20.74 -15.20 -12.22
C ALA A 184 -19.89 -15.61 -13.45
N PRO A 185 -19.33 -16.83 -13.46
CA PRO A 185 -18.77 -17.44 -14.67
C PRO A 185 -19.79 -17.49 -15.81
N THR A 186 -19.32 -17.62 -17.04
CA THR A 186 -20.20 -17.67 -18.22
C THR A 186 -20.10 -19.01 -18.92
N SER A 187 -21.03 -19.29 -19.84
CA SER A 187 -20.97 -20.45 -20.74
C SER A 187 -20.74 -21.81 -20.05
N LEU A 188 -21.30 -22.01 -18.85
CA LEU A 188 -21.20 -23.30 -18.15
C LEU A 188 -21.96 -24.38 -18.94
N THR A 189 -21.25 -25.44 -19.31
CA THR A 189 -21.78 -26.57 -20.06
C THR A 189 -21.41 -27.90 -19.39
N VAL A 190 -22.12 -28.97 -19.77
CA VAL A 190 -21.88 -30.33 -19.29
C VAL A 190 -21.83 -31.30 -20.47
N THR A 191 -20.90 -32.25 -20.43
CA THR A 191 -20.76 -33.31 -21.42
C THR A 191 -20.56 -34.68 -20.75
N PRO A 192 -21.38 -35.70 -21.07
CA PRO A 192 -22.67 -35.61 -21.77
C PRO A 192 -23.78 -35.05 -20.85
N GLU A 193 -24.84 -34.45 -21.41
CA GLU A 193 -25.99 -33.97 -20.62
C GLU A 193 -26.76 -35.09 -19.90
N THR A 194 -26.74 -36.30 -20.46
CA THR A 194 -27.35 -37.49 -19.87
C THR A 194 -26.41 -38.68 -20.00
N ASN A 195 -26.26 -39.45 -18.92
CA ASN A 195 -25.42 -40.64 -18.91
C ASN A 195 -26.03 -41.77 -18.08
N THR A 196 -25.77 -43.02 -18.47
CA THR A 196 -26.11 -44.22 -17.68
C THR A 196 -25.00 -44.65 -16.73
N VAL A 197 -23.80 -44.08 -16.89
CA VAL A 197 -22.68 -44.17 -15.96
C VAL A 197 -22.51 -42.81 -15.28
N ASN A 198 -22.18 -42.78 -13.99
CA ASN A 198 -21.87 -41.54 -13.31
C ASN A 198 -20.49 -41.01 -13.77
N SER A 199 -20.48 -40.32 -14.91
CA SER A 199 -19.29 -39.79 -15.57
C SER A 199 -19.69 -38.58 -16.39
N PHE A 200 -19.35 -37.40 -15.88
CA PHE A 200 -19.69 -36.09 -16.46
C PHE A 200 -18.47 -35.18 -16.46
N GLU A 201 -18.33 -34.37 -17.49
CA GLU A 201 -17.32 -33.32 -17.65
C GLU A 201 -18.03 -31.96 -17.73
N PHE A 202 -17.37 -30.91 -17.24
CA PHE A 202 -17.92 -29.55 -17.24
C PHE A 202 -16.87 -28.56 -17.71
N GLU A 203 -17.30 -27.55 -18.45
CA GLU A 203 -16.46 -26.44 -18.90
C GLU A 203 -17.23 -25.13 -18.75
N TRP A 204 -16.52 -24.07 -18.41
CA TRP A 204 -17.07 -22.71 -18.32
C TRP A 204 -16.05 -21.68 -18.77
N GLU A 205 -16.54 -20.48 -19.02
CA GLU A 205 -15.77 -19.31 -19.37
C GLU A 205 -15.68 -18.34 -18.19
N ALA A 206 -14.70 -17.44 -18.27
CA ALA A 206 -14.44 -16.45 -17.25
C ALA A 206 -15.62 -15.49 -17.03
N PRO A 207 -15.70 -14.86 -15.84
CA PRO A 207 -16.65 -13.78 -15.60
C PRO A 207 -16.37 -12.56 -16.50
N VAL A 208 -17.43 -11.79 -16.80
CA VAL A 208 -17.32 -10.58 -17.64
C VAL A 208 -16.81 -9.37 -16.84
N ALA A 209 -17.17 -9.27 -15.57
CA ALA A 209 -16.76 -8.17 -14.69
C ALA A 209 -15.96 -8.72 -13.50
N TYR A 210 -14.71 -8.29 -13.39
CA TYR A 210 -13.80 -8.62 -12.28
C TYR A 210 -12.69 -7.57 -12.20
N TYR A 211 -12.03 -7.50 -11.05
CA TYR A 211 -10.79 -6.75 -10.85
C TYR A 211 -9.62 -7.71 -10.67
N GLY A 212 -8.41 -7.24 -10.97
CA GLY A 212 -7.19 -8.07 -10.91
C GLY A 212 -6.94 -8.85 -12.18
N SER A 213 -6.07 -9.86 -12.08
CA SER A 213 -5.64 -10.66 -13.22
C SER A 213 -6.51 -11.90 -13.43
N LEU A 214 -6.83 -12.22 -14.70
CA LEU A 214 -7.59 -13.43 -15.07
C LEU A 214 -6.98 -14.71 -14.48
N VAL A 215 -5.65 -14.81 -14.45
CA VAL A 215 -4.95 -16.01 -13.97
C VAL A 215 -5.04 -16.20 -12.44
N ASN A 216 -5.42 -15.15 -11.71
CA ASN A 216 -5.58 -15.17 -10.26
C ASN A 216 -7.02 -15.45 -9.84
N LEU A 217 -7.96 -15.59 -10.79
CA LEU A 217 -9.32 -16.02 -10.50
C LEU A 217 -9.32 -17.48 -10.00
N GLN A 218 -10.11 -17.74 -8.97
CA GLN A 218 -10.27 -19.08 -8.41
C GLN A 218 -11.72 -19.51 -8.56
N TYR A 219 -11.95 -20.68 -9.17
CA TYR A 219 -13.29 -21.23 -9.36
C TYR A 219 -13.62 -22.24 -8.28
N TYR A 220 -14.88 -22.25 -7.85
CA TYR A 220 -15.40 -23.22 -6.91
C TYR A 220 -16.73 -23.76 -7.40
N TYR A 221 -16.98 -25.05 -7.19
CA TYR A 221 -18.21 -25.70 -7.63
C TYR A 221 -18.90 -26.45 -6.50
N SER A 222 -20.21 -26.64 -6.63
CA SER A 222 -21.01 -27.52 -5.77
C SER A 222 -22.01 -28.31 -6.62
N VAL A 223 -22.42 -29.48 -6.13
CA VAL A 223 -23.43 -30.33 -6.81
C VAL A 223 -24.63 -30.52 -5.91
N ASN A 224 -25.83 -30.24 -6.42
CA ASN A 224 -27.13 -30.39 -5.74
C ASN A 224 -27.30 -29.61 -4.42
N ALA A 225 -26.36 -28.72 -4.13
CA ALA A 225 -26.41 -27.79 -3.01
C ALA A 225 -26.03 -26.40 -3.51
N LEU A 226 -26.77 -25.38 -3.07
CA LEU A 226 -26.42 -24.00 -3.39
C LEU A 226 -24.99 -23.69 -2.88
N PRO A 227 -24.23 -22.87 -3.62
CA PRO A 227 -22.90 -22.47 -3.19
C PRO A 227 -22.92 -21.74 -1.85
N THR A 228 -21.99 -22.08 -0.98
CA THR A 228 -21.66 -21.43 0.29
C THR A 228 -20.19 -21.70 0.55
N GLU A 229 -19.57 -20.98 1.47
CA GLU A 229 -18.18 -21.25 1.88
C GLU A 229 -17.94 -22.72 2.29
N SER A 230 -18.96 -23.38 2.85
CA SER A 230 -18.88 -24.77 3.33
C SER A 230 -19.31 -25.84 2.32
N SER A 231 -20.02 -25.47 1.25
CA SER A 231 -20.61 -26.43 0.30
C SER A 231 -19.87 -26.52 -1.02
N VAL A 232 -18.86 -25.68 -1.24
CA VAL A 232 -18.10 -25.64 -2.49
C VAL A 232 -16.76 -26.37 -2.41
N THR A 233 -16.31 -26.87 -3.54
CA THR A 233 -15.00 -27.47 -3.76
C THR A 233 -14.24 -26.65 -4.79
N ARG A 234 -12.93 -26.43 -4.57
CA ARG A 234 -12.11 -25.68 -5.52
C ARG A 234 -11.91 -26.45 -6.83
N ALA A 235 -12.06 -25.76 -7.96
CA ALA A 235 -11.60 -26.19 -9.27
C ALA A 235 -10.24 -25.53 -9.58
N TYR A 236 -9.34 -26.29 -10.21
CA TYR A 236 -7.96 -25.84 -10.52
C TYR A 236 -7.81 -25.31 -11.96
N SER A 237 -8.89 -25.36 -12.73
CA SER A 237 -9.01 -24.85 -14.10
C SER A 237 -10.43 -24.35 -14.32
N ASN A 238 -10.71 -23.82 -15.51
CA ASN A 238 -12.04 -23.47 -15.99
C ASN A 238 -12.83 -24.69 -16.50
N SER A 239 -12.51 -25.87 -15.97
CA SER A 239 -13.14 -27.13 -16.35
C SER A 239 -13.01 -28.18 -15.23
N LEU A 240 -13.86 -29.18 -15.30
CA LEU A 240 -13.84 -30.38 -14.48
C LEU A 240 -13.82 -31.59 -15.41
N GLY A 241 -12.71 -32.33 -15.45
CA GLY A 241 -12.61 -33.54 -16.26
C GLY A 241 -13.61 -34.63 -15.80
N ALA A 242 -13.88 -35.58 -16.69
CA ALA A 242 -14.87 -36.64 -16.51
C ALA A 242 -14.74 -37.38 -15.16
N SER A 243 -15.78 -37.29 -14.32
CA SER A 243 -15.83 -38.00 -13.03
C SER A 243 -17.28 -38.21 -12.53
N ALA A 244 -17.41 -38.87 -11.38
CA ALA A 244 -18.68 -39.25 -10.77
C ALA A 244 -19.34 -38.11 -9.98
N TYR A 245 -19.69 -37.01 -10.67
CA TYR A 245 -20.26 -35.83 -10.03
C TYR A 245 -21.72 -35.97 -9.59
N ALA A 246 -22.52 -36.87 -10.18
CA ALA A 246 -23.91 -37.03 -9.77
C ALA A 246 -24.01 -37.58 -8.34
N THR A 247 -24.78 -36.92 -7.48
CA THR A 247 -25.05 -37.38 -6.10
C THR A 247 -26.48 -37.84 -5.90
N LEU A 248 -27.36 -37.60 -6.88
CA LEU A 248 -28.74 -38.06 -6.91
C LEU A 248 -29.01 -38.87 -8.19
N PRO A 249 -29.91 -39.88 -8.14
CA PRO A 249 -30.44 -40.48 -9.36
C PRO A 249 -31.34 -39.48 -10.11
N GLY A 250 -31.28 -39.49 -11.44
CA GLY A 250 -32.04 -38.55 -12.28
C GLY A 250 -31.33 -37.19 -12.40
N GLU A 251 -32.09 -36.11 -12.27
CA GLU A 251 -31.59 -34.75 -12.46
C GLU A 251 -30.66 -34.33 -11.32
N ASN A 252 -29.54 -33.73 -11.69
CA ASN A 252 -28.56 -33.11 -10.82
C ASN A 252 -28.27 -31.69 -11.33
N THR A 253 -27.83 -30.80 -10.46
CA THR A 253 -27.40 -29.43 -10.83
C THR A 253 -25.98 -29.19 -10.33
N LEU A 254 -25.10 -28.77 -11.24
CA LEU A 254 -23.80 -28.21 -10.88
C LEU A 254 -23.92 -26.68 -10.80
N TYR A 255 -23.36 -26.10 -9.75
CA TYR A 255 -23.19 -24.66 -9.59
C TYR A 255 -21.69 -24.32 -9.62
N VAL A 256 -21.33 -23.16 -10.20
CA VAL A 256 -19.96 -22.64 -10.21
C VAL A 256 -19.95 -21.17 -9.81
N VAL A 257 -19.13 -20.82 -8.83
CA VAL A 257 -18.82 -19.44 -8.40
C VAL A 257 -17.35 -19.14 -8.67
N VAL A 258 -17.00 -17.86 -8.65
CA VAL A 258 -15.63 -17.39 -8.86
C VAL A 258 -15.24 -16.40 -7.76
N MET A 259 -14.02 -16.54 -7.29
CA MET A 259 -13.35 -15.65 -6.36
C MET A 259 -12.28 -14.86 -7.11
N ASP A 260 -12.16 -13.57 -6.84
CA ASP A 260 -11.11 -12.73 -7.41
C ASP A 260 -9.76 -12.81 -6.66
N GLU A 261 -8.79 -12.06 -7.16
CA GLU A 261 -7.46 -11.93 -6.57
C GLU A 261 -7.47 -11.30 -5.16
N ALA A 262 -8.44 -10.43 -4.88
CA ALA A 262 -8.62 -9.79 -3.58
C ALA A 262 -9.31 -10.71 -2.54
N GLY A 263 -9.75 -11.91 -2.95
CA GLY A 263 -10.46 -12.86 -2.11
C GLY A 263 -11.97 -12.64 -2.03
N ASN A 264 -12.54 -11.78 -2.88
CA ASN A 264 -13.98 -11.54 -2.92
C ASN A 264 -14.70 -12.63 -3.72
N VAL A 265 -15.75 -13.20 -3.13
CA VAL A 265 -16.67 -14.15 -3.78
C VAL A 265 -18.10 -13.82 -3.38
N ASP A 266 -19.01 -13.87 -4.34
CA ASP A 266 -20.44 -13.77 -4.10
C ASP A 266 -21.07 -15.14 -4.36
N TYR A 267 -21.41 -15.84 -3.28
CA TYR A 267 -21.98 -17.19 -3.35
C TYR A 267 -23.41 -17.20 -3.89
N ASP A 268 -24.10 -16.07 -3.94
CA ASP A 268 -25.43 -15.93 -4.55
C ASP A 268 -25.34 -15.64 -6.06
N ASN A 269 -24.14 -15.35 -6.58
CA ASN A 269 -23.89 -15.05 -7.99
C ASN A 269 -23.11 -16.18 -8.68
N TYR A 270 -23.84 -17.20 -9.12
CA TYR A 270 -23.28 -18.43 -9.70
C TYR A 270 -23.76 -18.69 -11.13
N ALA A 271 -22.96 -19.45 -11.87
CA ALA A 271 -23.42 -20.18 -13.06
C ALA A 271 -24.01 -21.53 -12.63
N SER A 272 -25.01 -22.03 -13.34
CA SER A 272 -25.57 -23.36 -13.07
C SER A 272 -25.93 -24.12 -14.34
N VAL A 273 -25.77 -25.45 -14.32
CA VAL A 273 -26.19 -26.35 -15.39
C VAL A 273 -26.79 -27.63 -14.82
N THR A 274 -27.83 -28.15 -15.47
CA THR A 274 -28.49 -29.42 -15.10
C THR A 274 -27.96 -30.58 -15.94
N PHE A 275 -27.82 -31.76 -15.32
CA PHE A 275 -27.40 -33.00 -15.99
C PHE A 275 -28.13 -34.21 -15.40
N THR A 276 -28.33 -35.26 -16.19
CA THR A 276 -29.15 -36.43 -15.77
C THR A 276 -28.32 -37.71 -15.66
N ALA A 277 -28.32 -38.32 -14.48
CA ALA A 277 -27.68 -39.59 -14.20
C ALA A 277 -28.70 -40.73 -14.12
N ASN A 278 -28.79 -41.52 -15.18
CA ASN A 278 -29.65 -42.71 -15.31
C ASN A 278 -28.88 -43.99 -14.94
N THR A 279 -28.24 -43.97 -13.77
CA THR A 279 -27.51 -45.14 -13.29
C THR A 279 -28.49 -46.23 -12.89
N THR A 280 -28.20 -47.46 -13.31
CA THR A 280 -28.95 -48.63 -12.84
C THR A 280 -28.61 -48.89 -11.38
N ALA A 281 -29.62 -49.12 -10.55
CA ALA A 281 -29.41 -49.53 -9.17
C ALA A 281 -28.51 -50.78 -9.09
N PRO A 282 -27.61 -50.89 -8.09
CA PRO A 282 -26.86 -52.12 -7.86
C PRO A 282 -27.82 -53.31 -7.76
N GLY A 283 -27.47 -54.43 -8.39
CA GLY A 283 -28.22 -55.67 -8.20
C GLY A 283 -28.29 -56.03 -6.72
N ILE A 284 -29.38 -56.68 -6.29
CA ILE A 284 -29.49 -57.20 -4.92
C ILE A 284 -28.29 -58.11 -4.62
N PRO A 285 -27.66 -58.03 -3.43
CA PRO A 285 -26.63 -58.98 -3.05
C PRO A 285 -27.23 -60.39 -3.03
N LEU A 286 -26.76 -61.27 -3.93
CA LEU A 286 -27.27 -62.62 -4.09
C LEU A 286 -26.65 -63.62 -3.09
N ASN A 287 -25.53 -63.27 -2.46
CA ASN A 287 -24.85 -64.08 -1.47
C ASN A 287 -24.55 -63.24 -0.22
N ALA A 288 -25.45 -63.28 0.75
CA ALA A 288 -25.12 -62.93 2.12
C ALA A 288 -24.66 -64.21 2.83
N ASP A 289 -23.34 -64.35 3.02
CA ASP A 289 -22.81 -65.42 3.87
C ASP A 289 -22.91 -64.96 5.33
N ILE A 290 -23.81 -65.59 6.09
CA ILE A 290 -23.99 -65.34 7.52
C ILE A 290 -23.33 -66.50 8.26
N ALA A 291 -22.13 -66.26 8.78
CA ALA A 291 -21.49 -67.17 9.71
C ALA A 291 -21.91 -66.83 11.14
N ASP A 292 -22.77 -67.66 11.73
CA ASP A 292 -23.03 -67.68 13.17
C ASP A 292 -21.89 -68.45 13.87
N VAL A 293 -20.93 -67.73 14.46
CA VAL A 293 -19.90 -68.32 15.34
C VAL A 293 -20.43 -68.45 16.78
N SER A 294 -21.60 -69.08 16.92
CA SER A 294 -22.09 -69.53 18.23
C SER A 294 -21.41 -70.84 18.60
N VAL A 295 -20.47 -70.79 19.56
CA VAL A 295 -19.92 -72.00 20.20
C VAL A 295 -21.04 -72.67 21.00
N LYS A 296 -21.65 -73.72 20.44
CA LYS A 296 -22.50 -74.64 21.20
C LYS A 296 -21.64 -75.42 22.18
N HIS A 297 -21.55 -74.96 23.43
CA HIS A 297 -21.18 -75.85 24.52
C HIS A 297 -22.26 -76.93 24.66
N GLN A 298 -21.86 -78.19 24.54
CA GLN A 298 -22.75 -79.34 24.60
C GLN A 298 -23.31 -79.59 26.02
N LEU A 299 -24.59 -79.97 26.05
CA LEU A 299 -25.30 -80.97 26.89
C LEU A 299 -25.14 -81.02 28.43
N ARG A 300 -26.24 -80.60 29.10
CA ARG A 300 -27.05 -81.23 30.18
C ARG A 300 -26.41 -82.28 31.13
N ALA A 301 -26.69 -82.10 32.43
CA ALA A 301 -27.23 -83.15 33.30
C ALA A 301 -28.10 -82.57 34.44
N PHE A 302 -29.40 -82.90 34.42
CA PHE A 302 -30.37 -82.72 35.49
C PHE A 302 -30.06 -83.74 36.60
N HIS A 303 -29.98 -83.33 37.87
CA HIS A 303 -29.87 -84.24 39.01
C HIS A 303 -31.17 -84.23 39.83
N MET A 304 -31.77 -85.42 39.92
CA MET A 304 -32.94 -85.78 40.70
C MET A 304 -32.63 -85.82 42.21
N TRP A 305 -33.60 -85.42 43.04
CA TRP A 305 -33.79 -85.98 44.38
C TRP A 305 -35.29 -86.13 44.67
N ILE A 306 -35.67 -87.28 45.22
CA ILE A 306 -36.95 -87.51 45.91
C ILE A 306 -36.58 -87.98 47.33
N GLN A 307 -37.26 -87.45 48.35
CA GLN A 307 -37.77 -88.15 49.55
C GLN A 307 -38.51 -87.15 50.46
N GLY A 308 -39.67 -87.56 51.00
CA GLY A 308 -40.38 -86.93 52.12
C GLY A 308 -41.75 -86.38 51.79
#